data_AF-A0A1C6H4E8-F1
#
_entry.id   AF-A0A1C6H4E8-F1
#
_cell.length_a   1.000
_cell.length_b   1.000
_cell.length_c   1.000
_cell.angle_alpha   90.00
_cell.angle_beta   90.00
_cell.angle_gamma   90.00
#
_symmetry.space_group_name_H-M   'P 1'
#
loop_
_entity.id
_entity.type
_entity.pdbx_description
1 polymer ?
#
loop_
_entity_poly.entity_id
_entity_poly.type
_entity_poly.pdbx_seq_one_letter_code
_entity_poly.pdbx_strand_id
1 'polypeptide(L)'
;MAGLSVFFLYNLTARAQDIGILSISNPSKEVIALKHFSLPHGLVPLLALALVVSMATPASAFFWQKKENTPAGVADFSKNTLAGGSVTFSQEDFRSSDLSSITLTALPDPKAGVLTVGGQPLTQGAVVDASALSGLTFQSLPTPGVSTASFTFLPAFADGTSAGKETTVTLYLLDEANDPPIARNMELSTYQNIAVTGYFDAVDGEGDTLTFQLTSTPARGAVELAEDGSARFVYTPYENKTGKDSFTYVALDQAGNTSPEAKVTLCIEKPNTKVTYADLEGSAAHKAAIRLAEEGILVGESHGGRYFFQPEQTVSRAEFLALAMDAAGLEPMEDVTVTGFSDDEAIPTWAKGSVSSALKAGVIQGERAPTGAPVFSAGTDITCGEATVMLDRLLNMADVPLEAAGLSVQGHWAGQAAANLAASGVLTPDQSTSAALSEPLTRAAAAELLDGALDVLAAREAHSWLPW
;
A
#
# COMPACT_ATOMS: atom_id res chain seq x y z
N MET A 1 -59.71 -4.71 19.87
CA MET A 1 -58.51 -4.51 20.72
C MET A 1 -57.38 -4.21 19.75
N ALA A 2 -57.21 -2.92 19.40
CA ALA A 2 -56.14 -2.03 19.91
C ALA A 2 -54.76 -2.60 19.55
N GLY A 3 -53.97 -2.04 18.63
CA GLY A 3 -53.63 -0.65 18.26
C GLY A 3 -52.10 -0.62 18.23
N LEU A 4 -51.31 0.21 17.54
CA LEU A 4 -51.37 1.49 16.80
C LEU A 4 -49.90 1.59 16.21
N SER A 5 -49.47 2.39 15.25
CA SER A 5 -50.03 3.53 14.53
C SER A 5 -49.15 3.82 13.30
N VAL A 6 -49.79 4.37 12.26
CA VAL A 6 -49.27 4.89 10.99
C VAL A 6 -48.97 6.38 11.14
N PHE A 7 -48.02 6.95 10.37
CA PHE A 7 -48.15 8.32 9.83
C PHE A 7 -47.27 8.56 8.59
N PHE A 8 -47.90 8.90 7.47
CA PHE A 8 -47.33 9.61 6.33
C PHE A 8 -48.44 10.48 5.74
N LEU A 9 -48.23 11.80 5.68
CA LEU A 9 -48.68 12.72 4.63
C LEU A 9 -48.26 14.16 5.01
N TYR A 10 -47.68 14.90 4.07
CA TYR A 10 -48.28 16.15 3.59
C TYR A 10 -47.69 16.54 2.22
N ASN A 11 -48.60 16.74 1.27
CA ASN A 11 -48.42 17.41 -0.02
C ASN A 11 -48.54 18.93 0.17
N LEU A 12 -47.95 19.73 -0.71
CA LEU A 12 -48.66 20.81 -1.44
C LEU A 12 -47.79 21.42 -2.57
N THR A 13 -48.23 21.18 -3.82
CA THR A 13 -48.42 22.11 -4.98
C THR A 13 -47.59 23.40 -5.11
N ALA A 14 -47.33 24.01 -6.27
CA ALA A 14 -47.43 23.73 -7.72
C ALA A 14 -47.17 25.08 -8.44
N ARG A 15 -46.57 25.05 -9.64
CA ARG A 15 -46.99 25.74 -10.89
C ARG A 15 -45.83 26.26 -11.76
N ALA A 16 -46.12 26.20 -13.05
CA ALA A 16 -45.26 26.25 -14.21
C ALA A 16 -45.40 27.56 -15.02
N GLN A 17 -44.62 27.62 -16.11
CA GLN A 17 -44.78 28.43 -17.34
C GLN A 17 -44.33 29.91 -17.24
N ASP A 18 -43.67 30.54 -18.22
CA ASP A 18 -43.27 30.16 -19.58
C ASP A 18 -42.41 31.32 -20.20
N ILE A 19 -41.74 31.02 -21.34
CA ILE A 19 -41.33 31.93 -22.44
C ILE A 19 -40.04 32.77 -22.33
N GLY A 20 -39.17 32.59 -23.35
CA GLY A 20 -38.55 33.73 -24.05
C GLY A 20 -37.10 33.58 -24.52
N ILE A 21 -36.87 32.94 -25.67
CA ILE A 21 -35.60 33.02 -26.43
C ILE A 21 -35.56 34.34 -27.22
N LEU A 22 -34.44 35.08 -27.21
CA LEU A 22 -33.88 35.75 -28.39
C LEU A 22 -32.48 36.33 -28.13
N SER A 23 -31.75 36.49 -29.23
CA SER A 23 -30.30 36.46 -29.39
C SER A 23 -29.69 37.85 -29.63
N ILE A 24 -28.35 37.85 -29.71
CA ILE A 24 -27.43 38.74 -30.45
C ILE A 24 -26.83 39.97 -29.73
N SER A 25 -25.49 40.02 -29.79
CA SER A 25 -24.57 41.16 -30.02
C SER A 25 -23.62 41.58 -28.88
N ASN A 26 -22.35 41.20 -29.07
CA ASN A 26 -21.14 41.93 -28.64
C ASN A 26 -21.07 43.26 -29.44
N PRO A 27 -20.35 44.35 -29.06
CA PRO A 27 -18.89 44.26 -28.91
C PRO A 27 -18.18 45.25 -27.93
N SER A 28 -16.94 44.88 -27.58
CA SER A 28 -15.69 45.68 -27.56
C SER A 28 -15.41 46.81 -26.54
N LYS A 29 -14.32 46.56 -25.80
CA LYS A 29 -13.06 47.35 -25.58
C LYS A 29 -13.05 48.71 -24.85
N GLU A 30 -11.94 48.83 -24.08
CA GLU A 30 -11.19 49.99 -23.55
C GLU A 30 -11.37 50.21 -22.03
N VAL A 31 -10.42 49.79 -21.17
CA VAL A 31 -9.08 50.36 -20.86
C VAL A 31 -9.14 51.86 -20.56
N ILE A 32 -8.86 52.25 -19.30
CA ILE A 32 -7.90 53.29 -18.88
C ILE A 32 -7.85 53.39 -17.34
N ALA A 33 -6.66 53.74 -16.87
CA ALA A 33 -6.09 53.51 -15.56
C ALA A 33 -6.35 54.56 -14.47
N LEU A 34 -6.09 54.09 -13.24
CA LEU A 34 -5.76 54.72 -11.97
C LEU A 34 -5.65 56.26 -11.90
N LYS A 35 -6.28 56.82 -10.86
CA LYS A 35 -5.64 57.83 -10.00
C LYS A 35 -5.98 57.61 -8.52
N HIS A 36 -4.93 57.49 -7.71
CA HIS A 36 -4.98 57.58 -6.26
C HIS A 36 -5.29 59.03 -5.83
N PHE A 37 -6.14 59.18 -4.82
CA PHE A 37 -6.17 60.37 -3.97
C PHE A 37 -6.38 59.95 -2.51
N SER A 38 -5.50 60.43 -1.64
CA SER A 38 -5.47 60.16 -0.20
C SER A 38 -6.53 60.97 0.55
N LEU A 39 -7.09 60.38 1.62
CA LEU A 39 -8.01 61.02 2.58
C LEU A 39 -7.33 61.15 3.97
N PRO A 40 -7.59 62.23 4.74
CA PRO A 40 -7.18 62.34 6.13
C PRO A 40 -8.25 61.84 7.12
N HIS A 41 -7.83 61.70 8.37
CA HIS A 41 -8.41 60.94 9.47
C HIS A 41 -9.69 61.53 10.10
N GLY A 42 -10.56 60.66 10.64
CA GLY A 42 -11.66 61.04 11.54
C GLY A 42 -12.49 59.86 12.11
N LEU A 43 -12.06 59.35 13.27
CA LEU A 43 -12.81 58.74 14.41
C LEU A 43 -14.18 58.00 14.23
N VAL A 44 -14.11 56.64 14.27
CA VAL A 44 -14.73 55.62 15.20
C VAL A 44 -16.09 55.97 15.88
N PRO A 45 -17.16 55.10 16.00
CA PRO A 45 -17.15 53.69 16.50
C PRO A 45 -18.20 52.68 15.93
N LEU A 46 -18.12 51.45 16.47
CA LEU A 46 -19.15 50.39 16.67
C LEU A 46 -19.11 49.11 15.81
N LEU A 47 -19.22 48.00 16.57
CA LEU A 47 -19.63 46.64 16.23
C LEU A 47 -18.72 45.84 15.29
N ALA A 48 -17.98 44.90 15.88
CA ALA A 48 -17.45 43.75 15.17
C ALA A 48 -17.92 42.46 15.86
N LEU A 49 -18.89 41.78 15.26
CA LEU A 49 -18.96 40.32 15.30
C LEU A 49 -19.60 39.78 14.01
N ALA A 50 -18.91 38.79 13.45
CA ALA A 50 -19.35 37.79 12.47
C ALA A 50 -19.49 38.21 10.99
N LEU A 51 -18.45 37.91 10.19
CA LEU A 51 -18.64 36.93 9.11
C LEU A 51 -17.34 36.19 8.80
N VAL A 52 -17.48 34.87 8.77
CA VAL A 52 -16.51 33.82 8.53
C VAL A 52 -15.96 33.90 7.10
N VAL A 53 -14.63 33.86 6.96
CA VAL A 53 -13.98 33.31 5.76
C VAL A 53 -12.95 32.29 6.25
N SER A 54 -13.25 31.04 5.90
CA SER A 54 -12.47 29.84 6.11
C SER A 54 -11.13 29.92 5.38
N MET A 55 -10.04 30.03 6.15
CA MET A 55 -8.75 29.47 5.72
C MET A 55 -8.52 28.21 6.52
N ALA A 56 -8.78 27.07 5.88
CA ALA A 56 -8.29 25.77 6.34
C ALA A 56 -6.77 25.80 6.22
N THR A 57 -6.10 26.00 7.35
CA THR A 57 -4.70 25.63 7.49
C THR A 57 -4.67 24.14 7.83
N PRO A 58 -3.86 23.30 7.18
CA PRO A 58 -3.64 21.96 7.68
C PRO A 58 -3.00 22.09 9.06
N ALA A 59 -3.67 21.51 10.05
CA ALA A 59 -3.23 21.49 11.43
C ALA A 59 -2.03 20.55 11.58
N SER A 60 -0.85 21.01 11.19
CA SER A 60 0.42 20.45 11.68
C SER A 60 0.90 21.35 12.82
N ALA A 61 0.19 21.29 13.94
CA ALA A 61 0.73 21.80 15.19
C ALA A 61 1.96 20.96 15.53
N PHE A 62 3.14 21.56 15.35
CA PHE A 62 4.38 21.13 15.96
C PHE A 62 4.16 21.05 17.49
N PHE A 63 3.81 19.86 17.97
CA PHE A 63 3.74 19.58 19.40
C PHE A 63 5.16 19.31 19.88
N TRP A 64 5.72 20.29 20.59
CA TRP A 64 6.78 20.02 21.55
C TRP A 64 6.15 19.23 22.71
N GLN A 65 5.99 17.92 22.55
CA GLN A 65 5.77 17.07 23.70
C GLN A 65 7.03 17.12 24.54
N LYS A 66 6.96 17.92 25.62
CA LYS A 66 7.66 17.59 26.84
C LYS A 66 7.34 16.11 27.08
N LYS A 67 8.34 15.22 27.02
CA LYS A 67 8.17 13.81 27.41
C LYS A 67 7.59 13.84 28.82
N GLU A 68 6.28 13.72 28.94
CA GLU A 68 5.71 13.07 30.10
C GLU A 68 6.26 11.65 30.01
N ASN A 69 7.16 11.32 30.93
CA ASN A 69 7.56 9.95 31.19
C ASN A 69 6.35 9.26 31.84
N THR A 70 5.26 9.09 31.09
CA THR A 70 4.31 8.03 31.38
C THR A 70 5.07 6.76 31.04
N PRO A 71 5.26 5.81 31.97
CA PRO A 71 5.86 4.53 31.64
C PRO A 71 5.13 3.96 30.43
N ALA A 72 5.88 3.41 29.48
CA ALA A 72 5.28 2.68 28.38
C ALA A 72 4.40 1.58 28.99
N GLY A 73 3.08 1.73 28.86
CA GLY A 73 2.13 0.74 29.36
C GLY A 73 2.41 -0.64 28.76
N VAL A 74 1.93 -1.70 29.40
CA VAL A 74 1.93 -3.01 28.74
C VAL A 74 0.91 -2.95 27.61
N ALA A 75 1.34 -3.25 26.38
CA ALA A 75 0.45 -3.29 25.23
C ALA A 75 -0.50 -4.50 25.31
N ASP A 76 -1.66 -4.40 24.68
CA ASP A 76 -2.55 -5.57 24.51
C ASP A 76 -1.81 -6.65 23.72
N PHE A 77 -2.02 -7.92 24.08
CA PHE A 77 -1.41 -9.05 23.39
C PHE A 77 -2.32 -10.27 23.42
N SER A 78 -1.98 -11.27 22.62
CA SER A 78 -2.73 -12.51 22.51
C SER A 78 -1.83 -13.73 22.61
N LYS A 79 -2.43 -14.86 22.98
CA LYS A 79 -1.83 -16.20 22.94
C LYS A 79 -2.91 -17.20 22.52
N ASN A 80 -2.51 -18.39 22.11
CA ASN A 80 -3.44 -19.48 21.82
C ASN A 80 -3.11 -20.75 22.59
N THR A 81 -4.09 -21.65 22.61
CA THR A 81 -3.93 -23.04 23.03
C THR A 81 -4.98 -23.89 22.33
N LEU A 82 -4.71 -25.18 22.19
CA LEU A 82 -5.75 -26.17 21.91
C LEU A 82 -6.79 -26.21 23.04
N ALA A 83 -8.02 -26.61 22.71
CA ALA A 83 -9.03 -27.00 23.68
C ALA A 83 -8.46 -28.04 24.68
N GLY A 84 -8.65 -27.81 25.99
CA GLY A 84 -8.06 -28.62 27.06
C GLY A 84 -6.57 -28.39 27.32
N GLY A 85 -5.90 -27.58 26.51
CA GLY A 85 -4.50 -27.19 26.72
C GLY A 85 -4.34 -26.05 27.72
N SER A 86 -3.10 -25.58 27.86
CA SER A 86 -2.72 -24.53 28.82
C SER A 86 -1.85 -23.47 28.17
N VAL A 87 -2.10 -22.20 28.50
CA VAL A 87 -1.23 -21.07 28.16
C VAL A 87 -0.45 -20.68 29.40
N THR A 88 0.89 -20.66 29.30
CA THR A 88 1.76 -20.12 30.35
C THR A 88 2.28 -18.74 29.96
N PHE A 89 2.41 -17.87 30.94
CA PHE A 89 2.95 -16.52 30.75
C PHE A 89 4.36 -16.42 31.32
N SER A 90 5.12 -15.49 30.80
CA SER A 90 6.46 -15.13 31.21
C SER A 90 6.57 -13.61 31.26
N GLN A 91 7.63 -13.06 31.86
CA GLN A 91 7.83 -11.62 31.89
C GLN A 91 7.99 -11.01 30.48
N GLU A 92 8.51 -11.79 29.52
CA GLU A 92 8.71 -11.35 28.13
C GLU A 92 7.38 -11.05 27.41
N ASP A 93 6.31 -11.78 27.74
CA ASP A 93 4.97 -11.56 27.16
C ASP A 93 4.45 -10.15 27.45
N PHE A 94 4.84 -9.55 28.58
CA PHE A 94 4.42 -8.21 28.99
C PHE A 94 5.30 -7.10 28.40
N ARG A 95 6.39 -7.45 27.68
CA ARG A 95 7.27 -6.53 26.94
C ARG A 95 7.66 -5.28 27.74
N SER A 96 7.86 -5.42 29.05
CA SER A 96 8.19 -4.32 29.96
C SER A 96 9.21 -4.77 31.00
N SER A 97 10.39 -4.15 30.97
CA SER A 97 11.48 -4.42 31.94
C SER A 97 11.16 -3.89 33.33
N ASP A 98 10.30 -2.88 33.41
CA ASP A 98 10.06 -2.10 34.63
C ASP A 98 8.76 -2.53 35.33
N LEU A 99 8.06 -3.54 34.81
CA LEU A 99 6.84 -4.09 35.38
C LEU A 99 7.14 -4.70 36.77
N SER A 100 6.42 -4.24 37.79
CA SER A 100 6.53 -4.76 39.17
C SER A 100 5.43 -5.75 39.50
N SER A 101 4.21 -5.52 39.01
CA SER A 101 3.05 -6.40 39.25
C SER A 101 1.92 -6.07 38.28
N ILE A 102 0.96 -6.99 38.16
CA ILE A 102 -0.32 -6.76 37.50
C ILE A 102 -1.47 -6.91 38.49
N THR A 103 -2.50 -6.07 38.37
CA THR A 103 -3.76 -6.23 39.12
C THR A 103 -4.86 -6.65 38.16
N LEU A 104 -5.42 -7.84 38.33
CA LEU A 104 -6.46 -8.35 37.44
C LEU A 104 -7.76 -7.55 37.63
N THR A 105 -8.28 -6.97 36.56
CA THR A 105 -9.54 -6.22 36.58
C THR A 105 -10.70 -6.97 35.95
N ALA A 106 -10.43 -7.97 35.10
CA ALA A 106 -11.39 -8.98 34.67
C ALA A 106 -10.70 -10.36 34.53
N LEU A 107 -11.48 -11.43 34.66
CA LEU A 107 -11.04 -12.82 34.47
C LEU A 107 -11.60 -13.40 33.17
N PRO A 108 -11.00 -14.49 32.64
CA PRO A 108 -11.55 -15.22 31.51
C PRO A 108 -12.97 -15.73 31.76
N ASP A 109 -13.75 -15.90 30.67
CA ASP A 109 -15.05 -16.56 30.74
C ASP A 109 -14.88 -17.94 31.39
N PRO A 110 -15.61 -18.28 32.46
CA PRO A 110 -15.51 -19.60 33.09
C PRO A 110 -15.90 -20.77 32.16
N LYS A 111 -16.60 -20.50 31.04
CA LYS A 111 -16.87 -21.48 29.98
C LYS A 111 -15.66 -21.73 29.07
N ALA A 112 -14.65 -20.87 29.12
CA ALA A 112 -13.40 -21.04 28.40
C ALA A 112 -12.39 -21.83 29.23
N GLY A 113 -12.24 -21.47 30.51
CA GLY A 113 -11.20 -22.02 31.36
C GLY A 113 -10.97 -21.21 32.63
N VAL A 114 -9.85 -21.47 33.30
CA VAL A 114 -9.51 -20.84 34.58
C VAL A 114 -8.10 -20.26 34.53
N LEU A 115 -7.94 -19.02 34.97
CA LEU A 115 -6.64 -18.38 35.18
C LEU A 115 -6.13 -18.71 36.59
N THR A 116 -4.90 -19.18 36.69
CA THR A 116 -4.27 -19.63 37.92
C THR A 116 -2.88 -19.04 38.09
N VAL A 117 -2.40 -18.93 39.33
CA VAL A 117 -0.97 -18.71 39.61
C VAL A 117 -0.48 -19.81 40.53
N GLY A 118 0.59 -20.52 40.12
CA GLY A 118 1.07 -21.69 40.88
C GLY A 118 -0.01 -22.76 41.10
N GLY A 119 -0.96 -22.89 40.17
CA GLY A 119 -2.08 -23.83 40.22
C GLY A 119 -3.26 -23.40 41.09
N GLN A 120 -3.23 -22.21 41.72
CA GLN A 120 -4.37 -21.68 42.47
C GLN A 120 -5.20 -20.73 41.61
N PRO A 121 -6.53 -20.91 41.52
CA PRO A 121 -7.42 -20.00 40.80
C PRO A 121 -7.32 -18.55 41.31
N LEU A 122 -7.22 -17.61 40.38
CA LEU A 122 -7.21 -16.18 40.71
C LEU A 122 -8.62 -15.60 40.79
N THR A 123 -8.77 -14.54 41.56
CA THR A 123 -10.00 -13.74 41.65
C THR A 123 -9.80 -12.38 41.00
N GLN A 124 -10.88 -11.73 40.57
CA GLN A 124 -10.83 -10.32 40.18
C GLN A 124 -10.26 -9.48 41.34
N GLY A 125 -9.39 -8.53 41.02
CA GLY A 125 -8.64 -7.73 41.98
C GLY A 125 -7.37 -8.39 42.52
N ALA A 126 -7.07 -9.64 42.14
CA ALA A 126 -5.82 -10.29 42.54
C ALA A 126 -4.61 -9.56 41.96
N VAL A 127 -3.59 -9.38 42.79
CA VAL A 127 -2.29 -8.84 42.40
C VAL A 127 -1.33 -9.99 42.14
N VAL A 128 -0.67 -10.00 40.99
CA VAL A 128 0.37 -10.96 40.63
C VAL A 128 1.68 -10.19 40.48
N ASP A 129 2.64 -10.48 41.35
CA ASP A 129 3.98 -9.88 41.29
C ASP A 129 4.72 -10.31 40.02
N ALA A 130 5.61 -9.46 39.52
CA ALA A 130 6.41 -9.74 38.33
C ALA A 130 7.19 -11.07 38.44
N SER A 131 7.70 -11.39 39.64
CA SER A 131 8.38 -12.66 39.93
C SER A 131 7.48 -13.89 39.90
N ALA A 132 6.15 -13.71 39.97
CA ALA A 132 5.16 -14.78 39.91
C ALA A 132 4.51 -14.93 38.52
N LEU A 133 4.80 -14.04 37.58
CA LEU A 133 4.23 -14.07 36.22
C LEU A 133 4.59 -15.37 35.48
N SER A 134 5.78 -15.94 35.72
CA SER A 134 6.18 -17.22 35.15
C SER A 134 5.32 -18.40 35.62
N GLY A 135 4.57 -18.22 36.71
CA GLY A 135 3.62 -19.20 37.24
C GLY A 135 2.16 -18.90 36.90
N LEU A 136 1.89 -17.80 36.18
CA LEU A 136 0.57 -17.48 35.67
C LEU A 136 0.25 -18.44 34.52
N THR A 137 -0.89 -19.12 34.62
CA THR A 137 -1.31 -20.13 33.65
C THR A 137 -2.81 -20.06 33.44
N PHE A 138 -3.24 -19.99 32.20
CA PHE A 138 -4.63 -20.22 31.82
C PHE A 138 -4.80 -21.69 31.40
N GLN A 139 -5.71 -22.39 32.06
CA GLN A 139 -6.08 -23.76 31.71
C GLN A 139 -7.42 -23.74 30.98
N SER A 140 -7.41 -24.13 29.70
CA SER A 140 -8.62 -24.28 28.89
C SER A 140 -9.43 -25.49 29.35
N LEU A 141 -10.76 -25.39 29.25
CA LEU A 141 -11.64 -26.55 29.41
C LEU A 141 -11.41 -27.54 28.26
N PRO A 142 -11.57 -28.86 28.46
CA PRO A 142 -11.47 -29.84 27.38
C PRO A 142 -12.44 -29.60 26.21
N THR A 143 -13.60 -29.02 26.50
CA THR A 143 -14.62 -28.62 25.52
C THR A 143 -15.10 -27.21 25.89
N PRO A 144 -14.36 -26.16 25.51
CA PRO A 144 -14.73 -24.80 25.87
C PRO A 144 -16.03 -24.39 25.17
N GLY A 145 -16.88 -23.63 25.85
CA GLY A 145 -18.15 -23.15 25.30
C GLY A 145 -18.02 -21.92 24.39
N VAL A 146 -16.79 -21.46 24.17
CA VAL A 146 -16.39 -20.28 23.38
C VAL A 146 -15.05 -20.57 22.70
N SER A 147 -14.76 -19.91 21.57
CA SER A 147 -13.47 -20.01 20.86
C SER A 147 -12.46 -18.93 21.28
N THR A 148 -12.89 -17.96 22.07
CA THR A 148 -12.05 -16.85 22.54
C THR A 148 -12.39 -16.52 23.98
N ALA A 149 -11.35 -16.28 24.78
CA ALA A 149 -11.46 -15.79 26.14
C ALA A 149 -10.54 -14.58 26.31
N SER A 150 -10.76 -13.76 27.33
CA SER A 150 -9.84 -12.66 27.64
C SER A 150 -9.81 -12.36 29.11
N PHE A 151 -8.71 -11.80 29.58
CA PHE A 151 -8.63 -11.18 30.90
C PHE A 151 -7.99 -9.81 30.77
N THR A 152 -8.32 -8.91 31.68
CA THR A 152 -7.75 -7.55 31.71
C THR A 152 -7.03 -7.30 33.01
N PHE A 153 -6.02 -6.45 32.96
CA PHE A 153 -5.24 -6.07 34.14
C PHE A 153 -4.74 -4.64 34.08
N LEU A 154 -4.45 -4.07 35.24
CA LEU A 154 -3.71 -2.81 35.39
C LEU A 154 -2.24 -3.10 35.72
N PRO A 155 -1.28 -2.66 34.89
CA PRO A 155 0.14 -2.76 35.19
C PRO A 155 0.55 -1.75 36.28
N ALA A 156 1.43 -2.18 37.18
CA ALA A 156 2.18 -1.32 38.08
C ALA A 156 3.68 -1.47 37.82
N PHE A 157 4.43 -0.38 37.97
CA PHE A 157 5.84 -0.30 37.61
C PHE A 157 6.73 -0.03 38.82
N ALA A 158 8.02 -0.34 38.67
CA ALA A 158 9.02 -0.25 39.73
C ALA A 158 9.20 1.17 40.33
N ASP A 159 8.82 2.21 39.60
CA ASP A 159 8.82 3.61 40.06
C ASP A 159 7.59 3.96 40.94
N GLY A 160 6.70 3.00 41.19
CA GLY A 160 5.48 3.15 41.97
C GLY A 160 4.30 3.73 41.19
N THR A 161 4.44 3.93 39.87
CA THR A 161 3.34 4.36 39.01
C THR A 161 2.50 3.17 38.53
N SER A 162 1.25 3.45 38.15
CA SER A 162 0.39 2.51 37.43
C SER A 162 0.06 3.09 36.06
N ALA A 163 -0.10 2.22 35.04
CA ALA A 163 -0.24 2.67 33.66
C ALA A 163 -1.50 3.52 33.39
N GLY A 164 -2.44 3.57 34.33
CA GLY A 164 -3.73 4.27 34.21
C GLY A 164 -4.67 3.70 33.13
N LYS A 165 -4.17 2.81 32.27
CA LYS A 165 -4.85 2.11 31.20
C LYS A 165 -4.81 0.60 31.49
N GLU A 166 -5.95 -0.07 31.31
CA GLU A 166 -6.03 -1.52 31.34
C GLU A 166 -5.38 -2.13 30.10
N THR A 167 -4.71 -3.25 30.29
CA THR A 167 -4.20 -4.12 29.24
C THR A 167 -5.10 -5.33 29.10
N THR A 168 -5.43 -5.69 27.87
CA THR A 168 -6.22 -6.88 27.52
C THR A 168 -5.30 -7.99 27.04
N VAL A 169 -5.50 -9.19 27.58
CA VAL A 169 -4.92 -10.42 27.06
C VAL A 169 -6.01 -11.25 26.40
N THR A 170 -5.90 -11.47 25.10
CA THR A 170 -6.82 -12.33 24.35
C THR A 170 -6.26 -13.75 24.24
N LEU A 171 -7.11 -14.74 24.45
CA LEU A 171 -6.77 -16.16 24.43
C LEU A 171 -7.63 -16.86 23.39
N TYR A 172 -6.99 -17.35 22.33
CA TYR A 172 -7.65 -18.13 21.30
C TYR A 172 -7.64 -19.61 21.68
N LEU A 173 -8.82 -20.23 21.61
CA LEU A 173 -9.01 -21.65 21.93
C LEU A 173 -9.25 -22.39 20.62
N LEU A 174 -8.22 -23.08 20.16
CA LEU A 174 -8.17 -23.66 18.83
C LEU A 174 -8.61 -25.13 18.85
N ASP A 175 -9.19 -25.57 17.74
CA ASP A 175 -9.51 -26.99 17.50
C ASP A 175 -8.28 -27.76 16.97
N GLU A 176 -7.40 -27.06 16.23
CA GLU A 176 -6.16 -27.59 15.66
C GLU A 176 -4.97 -26.70 16.02
N ALA A 177 -3.75 -27.25 15.92
CA ALA A 177 -2.55 -26.49 16.24
C ALA A 177 -2.30 -25.43 15.15
N ASN A 178 -1.67 -24.32 15.54
CA ASN A 178 -1.37 -23.20 14.65
C ASN A 178 0.04 -22.72 14.91
N ASP A 179 0.88 -22.75 13.89
CA ASP A 179 2.25 -22.28 13.97
C ASP A 179 2.32 -20.75 13.78
N PRO A 180 3.37 -20.08 14.30
CA PRO A 180 3.54 -18.64 14.06
C PRO A 180 3.92 -18.35 12.61
N PRO A 181 3.51 -17.18 12.06
CA PRO A 181 3.92 -16.77 10.73
C PRO A 181 5.43 -16.48 10.66
N ILE A 182 5.96 -16.44 9.45
CA ILE A 182 7.37 -16.17 9.16
C ILE A 182 7.47 -14.90 8.32
N ALA A 183 7.90 -13.80 8.94
CA ALA A 183 8.25 -12.55 8.24
C ALA A 183 9.67 -12.61 7.66
N ARG A 184 9.90 -11.98 6.51
CA ARG A 184 11.18 -12.02 5.79
C ARG A 184 11.84 -10.65 5.68
N ASN A 185 13.18 -10.63 5.63
CA ASN A 185 13.89 -9.37 5.41
C ASN A 185 13.66 -8.84 4.01
N MET A 186 13.61 -7.52 3.86
CA MET A 186 13.40 -6.84 2.60
C MET A 186 14.48 -5.80 2.34
N GLU A 187 14.78 -5.58 1.06
CA GLU A 187 15.63 -4.48 0.60
C GLU A 187 14.84 -3.63 -0.39
N LEU A 188 14.79 -2.32 -0.16
CA LEU A 188 14.11 -1.35 -1.01
C LEU A 188 15.04 -0.17 -1.34
N SER A 189 14.76 0.52 -2.43
CA SER A 189 15.41 1.78 -2.78
C SER A 189 14.38 2.85 -3.13
N THR A 190 14.76 4.10 -2.90
CA THR A 190 14.01 5.27 -3.37
C THR A 190 14.98 6.43 -3.58
N TYR A 191 14.51 7.49 -4.23
CA TYR A 191 15.26 8.73 -4.35
C TYR A 191 14.99 9.68 -3.19
N GLN A 192 15.93 10.61 -2.98
CA GLN A 192 15.80 11.72 -2.04
C GLN A 192 14.47 12.45 -2.26
N ASN A 193 13.71 12.64 -1.17
CA ASN A 193 12.39 13.31 -1.16
C ASN A 193 11.27 12.57 -1.92
N ILE A 194 11.47 11.32 -2.34
CA ILE A 194 10.47 10.52 -3.04
C ILE A 194 10.02 9.38 -2.12
N ALA A 195 8.71 9.33 -1.84
CA ALA A 195 8.11 8.24 -1.10
C ALA A 195 8.08 6.96 -1.95
N VAL A 196 8.14 5.81 -1.30
CA VAL A 196 8.01 4.50 -1.96
C VAL A 196 6.97 3.66 -1.24
N THR A 197 6.10 3.04 -2.01
CA THR A 197 5.14 2.04 -1.53
C THR A 197 5.82 0.67 -1.51
N GLY A 198 5.68 -0.06 -0.41
CA GLY A 198 6.16 -1.43 -0.27
C GLY A 198 5.08 -2.36 0.29
N TYR A 199 5.33 -3.66 0.18
CA TYR A 199 4.46 -4.72 0.70
C TYR A 199 5.29 -5.67 1.54
N PHE A 200 4.96 -5.83 2.82
CA PHE A 200 5.67 -6.76 3.70
C PHE A 200 5.62 -8.18 3.18
N ASP A 201 6.77 -8.86 3.24
CA ASP A 201 6.89 -10.27 2.90
C ASP A 201 6.76 -11.12 4.18
N ALA A 202 5.71 -11.94 4.22
CA ALA A 202 5.52 -12.94 5.25
C ALA A 202 4.71 -14.11 4.70
N VAL A 203 4.90 -15.29 5.29
CA VAL A 203 4.11 -16.48 5.01
C VAL A 203 3.55 -17.08 6.28
N ASP A 204 2.39 -17.68 6.14
CA ASP A 204 1.71 -18.45 7.17
C ASP A 204 1.56 -19.89 6.65
N GLY A 205 1.80 -20.89 7.50
CA GLY A 205 1.80 -22.30 7.08
C GLY A 205 0.39 -22.84 6.80
N GLU A 206 -0.59 -22.28 7.50
CA GLU A 206 -1.99 -22.62 7.49
C GLU A 206 -2.79 -21.79 6.47
N GLY A 207 -2.17 -20.71 5.96
CA GLY A 207 -2.77 -19.81 4.98
C GLY A 207 -3.66 -18.74 5.60
N ASP A 208 -3.45 -18.44 6.88
CA ASP A 208 -4.19 -17.42 7.59
C ASP A 208 -3.92 -16.01 7.04
N THR A 209 -4.91 -15.14 7.22
CA THR A 209 -4.74 -13.72 6.90
C THR A 209 -3.81 -13.07 7.92
N LEU A 210 -2.78 -12.39 7.42
CA LEU A 210 -1.78 -11.72 8.25
C LEU A 210 -2.04 -10.22 8.39
N THR A 211 -1.73 -9.70 9.58
CA THR A 211 -1.61 -8.26 9.84
C THR A 211 -0.19 -7.90 10.25
N PHE A 212 0.19 -6.63 10.07
CA PHE A 212 1.58 -6.21 10.25
C PHE A 212 1.72 -5.06 11.24
N GLN A 213 2.81 -5.07 12.01
CA GLN A 213 3.14 -4.04 12.98
C GLN A 213 4.62 -3.70 12.93
N LEU A 214 4.95 -2.42 13.11
CA LEU A 214 6.32 -1.96 13.28
C LEU A 214 6.81 -2.21 14.70
N THR A 215 8.02 -2.76 14.82
CA THR A 215 8.72 -2.90 16.11
C THR A 215 9.81 -1.84 16.29
N SER A 216 10.27 -1.23 15.19
CA SER A 216 11.12 -0.03 15.21
C SER A 216 10.74 0.96 14.11
N THR A 217 11.15 2.21 14.27
CA THR A 217 10.99 3.25 13.24
C THR A 217 12.31 3.52 12.51
N PRO A 218 12.29 4.02 11.26
CA PRO A 218 13.50 4.45 10.57
C PRO A 218 14.10 5.72 11.19
N ALA A 219 15.38 5.99 10.89
CA ALA A 219 16.08 7.18 11.38
C ALA A 219 16.12 8.34 10.36
N ARG A 220 15.88 8.04 9.07
CA ARG A 220 15.97 9.00 7.95
C ARG A 220 14.65 9.17 7.21
N GLY A 221 13.57 8.53 7.65
CA GLY A 221 12.23 8.72 7.13
C GLY A 221 11.17 8.26 8.12
N ALA A 222 9.93 8.28 7.67
CA ALA A 222 8.77 7.76 8.38
C ALA A 222 8.13 6.61 7.58
N VAL A 223 7.48 5.70 8.28
CA VAL A 223 6.69 4.61 7.69
C VAL A 223 5.24 4.79 8.11
N GLU A 224 4.35 4.79 7.13
CA GLU A 224 2.89 4.77 7.31
C GLU A 224 2.37 3.41 6.89
N LEU A 225 1.71 2.70 7.81
CA LEU A 225 1.06 1.43 7.52
C LEU A 225 -0.35 1.65 6.98
N ALA A 226 -0.86 0.70 6.20
CA ALA A 226 -2.27 0.71 5.83
C ALA A 226 -3.18 0.55 7.08
N GLU A 227 -4.26 1.34 7.14
CA GLU A 227 -5.18 1.34 8.29
C GLU A 227 -5.89 0.00 8.50
N ASP A 228 -6.02 -0.80 7.44
CA ASP A 228 -6.61 -2.13 7.46
C ASP A 228 -5.66 -3.22 8.00
N GLY A 229 -4.41 -2.86 8.30
CA GLY A 229 -3.39 -3.79 8.79
C GLY A 229 -2.80 -4.70 7.70
N SER A 230 -3.11 -4.46 6.43
CA SER A 230 -2.56 -5.21 5.30
C SER A 230 -1.04 -5.04 5.17
N ALA A 231 -0.42 -5.84 4.29
CA ALA A 231 1.01 -5.80 4.04
C ALA A 231 1.51 -4.46 3.49
N ARG A 232 0.62 -3.59 2.99
CA ARG A 232 1.00 -2.33 2.32
C ARG A 232 1.50 -1.29 3.32
N PHE A 233 2.62 -0.66 2.99
CA PHE A 233 3.15 0.50 3.72
C PHE A 233 3.73 1.54 2.76
N VAL A 234 3.89 2.77 3.24
CA VAL A 234 4.57 3.86 2.53
C VAL A 234 5.75 4.33 3.37
N TYR A 235 6.95 4.30 2.79
CA TYR A 235 8.13 4.93 3.38
C TYR A 235 8.38 6.30 2.74
N THR A 236 8.48 7.34 3.57
CA THR A 236 8.75 8.71 3.14
C THR A 236 10.07 9.18 3.74
N PRO A 237 11.13 9.38 2.93
CA PRO A 237 12.37 10.01 3.40
C PRO A 237 12.08 11.38 4.02
N TYR A 238 12.74 11.70 5.13
CA TYR A 238 12.78 13.08 5.60
C TYR A 238 13.52 13.95 4.60
N GLU A 239 13.16 15.24 4.60
CA GLU A 239 13.66 16.20 3.64
C GLU A 239 15.20 16.16 3.54
N ASN A 240 15.67 16.07 2.31
CA ASN A 240 17.07 16.05 1.91
C ASN A 240 17.91 14.89 2.48
N LYS A 241 17.30 13.82 3.03
CA LYS A 241 18.03 12.62 3.45
C LYS A 241 18.43 11.74 2.26
N THR A 242 19.60 11.11 2.41
CA THR A 242 20.20 10.13 1.49
C THR A 242 20.93 9.05 2.31
N GLY A 243 21.35 7.95 1.68
CA GLY A 243 22.08 6.85 2.31
C GLY A 243 21.17 5.76 2.88
N LYS A 244 21.76 4.83 3.66
CA LYS A 244 21.05 3.70 4.23
C LYS A 244 20.13 4.10 5.40
N ASP A 245 18.95 3.51 5.43
CA ASP A 245 18.01 3.53 6.55
C ASP A 245 17.44 2.13 6.80
N SER A 246 16.76 1.92 7.92
CA SER A 246 16.10 0.64 8.20
C SER A 246 15.07 0.72 9.30
N PHE A 247 14.09 -0.16 9.25
CA PHE A 247 13.13 -0.39 10.31
C PHE A 247 12.78 -1.88 10.41
N THR A 248 12.14 -2.28 11.51
CA THR A 248 11.77 -3.68 11.76
C THR A 248 10.28 -3.85 11.96
N TYR A 249 9.79 -5.04 11.64
CA TYR A 249 8.38 -5.39 11.69
C TYR A 249 8.15 -6.84 12.08
N VAL A 250 6.91 -7.15 12.44
CA VAL A 250 6.40 -8.51 12.68
C VAL A 250 5.09 -8.72 11.94
N ALA A 251 4.81 -9.98 11.59
CA ALA A 251 3.50 -10.42 11.10
C ALA A 251 2.73 -11.09 12.25
N LEU A 252 1.41 -10.91 12.27
CA LEU A 252 0.48 -11.51 13.23
C LEU A 252 -0.61 -12.25 12.48
N ASP A 253 -0.90 -13.48 12.91
CA ASP A 253 -2.01 -14.27 12.39
C ASP A 253 -3.31 -14.05 13.19
N GLN A 254 -4.38 -14.74 12.79
CA GLN A 254 -5.68 -14.65 13.46
C GLN A 254 -5.76 -15.50 14.73
N ALA A 255 -4.83 -16.44 14.93
CA ALA A 255 -4.67 -17.22 16.15
C ALA A 255 -3.84 -16.50 17.23
N GLY A 256 -3.40 -15.26 16.97
CA GLY A 256 -2.64 -14.46 17.92
C GLY A 256 -1.17 -14.83 18.04
N ASN A 257 -0.60 -15.60 17.12
CA ASN A 257 0.84 -15.76 17.04
C ASN A 257 1.49 -14.51 16.43
N THR A 258 2.77 -14.33 16.73
CA THR A 258 3.61 -13.26 16.18
C THR A 258 4.86 -13.87 15.60
N SER A 259 5.27 -13.43 14.41
CA SER A 259 6.50 -13.87 13.78
C SER A 259 7.74 -13.41 14.57
N PRO A 260 8.90 -14.06 14.37
CA PRO A 260 10.18 -13.40 14.60
C PRO A 260 10.26 -12.06 13.88
N GLU A 261 11.05 -11.14 14.42
CA GLU A 261 11.25 -9.82 13.83
C GLU A 261 11.99 -9.91 12.50
N ALA A 262 11.48 -9.20 11.49
CA ALA A 262 12.10 -9.03 10.19
C ALA A 262 12.51 -7.57 9.98
N LYS A 263 13.50 -7.34 9.11
CA LYS A 263 14.09 -6.03 8.83
C LYS A 263 13.86 -5.60 7.40
N VAL A 264 13.38 -4.36 7.22
CA VAL A 264 13.40 -3.66 5.95
C VAL A 264 14.63 -2.74 5.92
N THR A 265 15.48 -2.90 4.90
CA THR A 265 16.64 -2.03 4.64
C THR A 265 16.37 -1.16 3.43
N LEU A 266 16.68 0.14 3.53
CA LEU A 266 16.36 1.13 2.52
C LEU A 266 17.61 1.85 2.04
N CYS A 267 17.78 1.97 0.73
CA CYS A 267 18.79 2.82 0.10
C CYS A 267 18.13 4.10 -0.45
N ILE A 268 18.46 5.26 0.12
CA ILE A 268 17.95 6.56 -0.35
C ILE A 268 19.01 7.21 -1.25
N GLU A 269 18.74 7.26 -2.54
CA GLU A 269 19.70 7.68 -3.56
C GLU A 269 19.47 9.12 -4.01
N LYS A 270 20.46 9.70 -4.68
CA LYS A 270 20.25 10.97 -5.38
C LYS A 270 19.94 10.64 -6.84
N PRO A 271 18.91 11.26 -7.44
CA PRO A 271 18.69 11.12 -8.85
C PRO A 271 19.94 11.50 -9.65
N ASN A 272 20.29 10.67 -10.62
CA ASN A 272 21.27 10.93 -11.67
C ASN A 272 20.65 11.65 -12.87
N THR A 273 19.53 12.34 -12.66
CA THR A 273 18.88 13.21 -13.64
C THR A 273 18.55 14.56 -13.01
N LYS A 274 18.33 15.57 -13.85
CA LYS A 274 17.83 16.89 -13.45
C LYS A 274 16.32 17.03 -13.63
N VAL A 275 15.66 15.98 -14.13
CA VAL A 275 14.23 15.97 -14.35
C VAL A 275 13.50 15.97 -13.00
N THR A 276 12.54 16.89 -12.86
CA THR A 276 11.61 16.94 -11.73
C THR A 276 10.21 17.16 -12.29
N TYR A 277 9.28 16.29 -11.94
CA TYR A 277 7.92 16.31 -12.47
C TYR A 277 7.00 17.18 -11.62
N ALA A 278 6.22 18.03 -12.27
CA ALA A 278 5.28 18.93 -11.59
C ALA A 278 3.96 18.24 -11.18
N ASP A 279 3.71 17.03 -11.68
CA ASP A 279 2.45 16.30 -11.61
C ASP A 279 2.58 14.90 -10.98
N LEU A 280 3.70 14.62 -10.28
CA LEU A 280 3.94 13.34 -9.59
C LEU A 280 4.06 13.45 -8.07
N GLU A 281 3.77 14.61 -7.49
CA GLU A 281 3.73 14.75 -6.02
C GLU A 281 2.67 13.81 -5.43
N GLY A 282 3.09 12.90 -4.54
CA GLY A 282 2.24 11.88 -3.93
C GLY A 282 1.89 10.67 -4.82
N SER A 283 2.35 10.63 -6.08
CA SER A 283 2.14 9.47 -6.96
C SER A 283 3.10 8.33 -6.62
N ALA A 284 2.60 7.09 -6.56
CA ALA A 284 3.43 5.90 -6.37
C ALA A 284 4.45 5.71 -7.51
N ALA A 285 4.09 6.14 -8.73
CA ALA A 285 4.95 6.06 -9.91
C ALA A 285 6.10 7.08 -9.93
N HIS A 286 6.22 7.97 -8.93
CA HIS A 286 7.24 9.04 -8.95
C HIS A 286 8.67 8.47 -8.98
N LYS A 287 8.97 7.44 -8.18
CA LYS A 287 10.27 6.75 -8.22
C LYS A 287 10.54 6.20 -9.63
N ALA A 288 9.58 5.43 -10.15
CA ALA A 288 9.69 4.79 -11.46
C ALA A 288 9.92 5.81 -12.59
N ALA A 289 9.16 6.91 -12.61
CA ALA A 289 9.28 7.96 -13.63
C ALA A 289 10.65 8.65 -13.62
N ILE A 290 11.29 8.80 -12.45
CA ILE A 290 12.65 9.34 -12.36
C ILE A 290 13.67 8.33 -12.91
N ARG A 291 13.58 7.05 -12.53
CA ARG A 291 14.49 6.03 -13.05
C ARG A 291 14.36 5.87 -14.56
N LEU A 292 13.15 5.83 -15.10
CA LEU A 292 12.94 5.76 -16.55
C LEU A 292 13.51 6.98 -17.29
N ALA A 293 13.54 8.15 -16.65
CA ALA A 293 14.18 9.33 -17.21
C ALA A 293 15.71 9.26 -17.16
N GLU A 294 16.28 8.60 -16.13
CA GLU A 294 17.72 8.32 -16.03
C GLU A 294 18.18 7.33 -17.10
N GLU A 295 17.39 6.29 -17.35
CA GLU A 295 17.65 5.28 -18.39
C GLU A 295 17.30 5.79 -19.80
N GLY A 296 16.67 6.96 -19.92
CA GLY A 296 16.27 7.53 -21.21
C GLY A 296 15.08 6.82 -21.89
N ILE A 297 14.37 5.98 -21.15
CA ILE A 297 13.21 5.20 -21.64
C ILE A 297 11.97 6.09 -21.73
N LEU A 298 11.64 6.83 -20.66
CA LEU A 298 10.46 7.71 -20.62
C LEU A 298 10.71 8.93 -19.75
N VAL A 299 10.72 10.12 -20.38
CA VAL A 299 10.96 11.41 -19.71
C VAL A 299 9.69 12.28 -19.61
N GLY A 300 8.62 11.92 -20.30
CA GLY A 300 7.41 12.75 -20.40
C GLY A 300 7.61 14.03 -21.23
N GLU A 301 6.77 15.02 -20.98
CA GLU A 301 6.73 16.27 -21.76
C GLU A 301 7.39 17.44 -21.01
N SER A 302 8.07 18.32 -21.73
CA SER A 302 8.62 19.56 -21.17
C SER A 302 7.94 20.80 -21.74
N HIS A 303 7.34 21.60 -20.86
CA HIS A 303 6.68 22.86 -21.19
C HIS A 303 7.33 23.99 -20.41
N GLY A 304 8.07 24.87 -21.09
CA GLY A 304 8.74 26.02 -20.44
C GLY A 304 9.80 25.61 -19.41
N GLY A 305 10.47 24.47 -19.59
CA GLY A 305 11.49 23.94 -18.68
C GLY A 305 10.94 23.20 -17.46
N ARG A 306 9.61 23.00 -17.37
CA ARG A 306 8.96 22.13 -16.39
C ARG A 306 8.57 20.82 -17.05
N TYR A 307 8.85 19.71 -16.38
CA TYR A 307 8.50 18.38 -16.85
C TYR A 307 7.14 17.94 -16.29
N PHE A 308 6.36 17.28 -17.14
CA PHE A 308 5.06 16.70 -16.83
C PHE A 308 5.06 15.25 -17.33
N PHE A 309 4.78 14.32 -16.43
CA PHE A 309 4.75 12.90 -16.75
C PHE A 309 3.41 12.48 -17.37
N GLN A 310 2.34 13.14 -16.94
CA GLN A 310 0.94 12.80 -17.24
C GLN A 310 0.58 11.39 -16.76
N PRO A 311 0.61 11.14 -15.43
CA PRO A 311 0.47 9.79 -14.86
C PRO A 311 -0.84 9.08 -15.25
N GLU A 312 -1.93 9.83 -15.43
CA GLU A 312 -3.26 9.30 -15.76
C GLU A 312 -3.51 9.07 -17.25
N GLN A 313 -2.58 9.50 -18.13
CA GLN A 313 -2.73 9.29 -19.56
C GLN A 313 -2.60 7.79 -19.87
N THR A 314 -3.52 7.25 -20.68
CA THR A 314 -3.41 5.88 -21.18
C THR A 314 -2.28 5.74 -22.21
N VAL A 315 -1.70 4.54 -22.28
CA VAL A 315 -0.59 4.21 -23.18
C VAL A 315 -1.11 3.36 -24.33
N SER A 316 -0.72 3.67 -25.56
CA SER A 316 -1.08 2.83 -26.71
C SER A 316 -0.24 1.55 -26.77
N ARG A 317 -0.76 0.51 -27.45
CA ARG A 317 -0.03 -0.75 -27.68
C ARG A 317 1.35 -0.57 -28.30
N ALA A 318 1.48 0.32 -29.29
CA ALA A 318 2.76 0.59 -29.94
C ALA A 318 3.74 1.31 -29.01
N GLU A 319 3.27 2.28 -28.24
CA GLU A 319 4.11 3.02 -27.28
C GLU A 319 4.62 2.10 -26.19
N PHE A 320 3.74 1.33 -25.54
CA PHE A 320 4.16 0.42 -24.48
C PHE A 320 5.15 -0.64 -25.00
N LEU A 321 4.91 -1.21 -26.20
CA LEU A 321 5.84 -2.16 -26.78
C LEU A 321 7.24 -1.56 -26.97
N ALA A 322 7.34 -0.33 -27.48
CA ALA A 322 8.63 0.34 -27.66
C ALA A 322 9.33 0.57 -26.30
N LEU A 323 8.61 1.08 -25.30
CA LEU A 323 9.16 1.30 -23.95
C LEU A 323 9.62 -0.01 -23.29
N ALA A 324 8.85 -1.09 -23.42
CA ALA A 324 9.19 -2.39 -22.89
C ALA A 324 10.39 -3.02 -23.60
N MET A 325 10.52 -2.81 -24.91
CA MET A 325 11.68 -3.23 -25.68
C MET A 325 12.95 -2.47 -25.26
N ASP A 326 12.86 -1.15 -25.08
CA ASP A 326 13.98 -0.32 -24.59
C ASP A 326 14.43 -0.79 -23.19
N ALA A 327 13.48 -1.02 -22.27
CA ALA A 327 13.77 -1.54 -20.94
C ALA A 327 14.42 -2.95 -20.98
N ALA A 328 14.01 -3.80 -21.91
CA ALA A 328 14.52 -5.17 -22.06
C ALA A 328 15.78 -5.27 -22.95
N GLY A 329 16.21 -4.18 -23.59
CA GLY A 329 17.34 -4.18 -24.52
C GLY A 329 17.08 -4.93 -25.84
N LEU A 330 15.82 -5.03 -26.28
CA LEU A 330 15.49 -5.60 -27.59
C LEU A 330 15.47 -4.50 -28.67
N GLU A 331 16.48 -4.50 -29.53
CA GLU A 331 16.63 -3.46 -30.56
C GLU A 331 15.56 -3.56 -31.68
N PRO A 332 15.00 -2.42 -32.13
CA PRO A 332 14.14 -2.35 -33.31
C PRO A 332 14.89 -2.72 -34.60
N MET A 333 14.22 -3.38 -35.53
CA MET A 333 14.71 -3.61 -36.87
C MET A 333 14.74 -2.29 -37.65
N GLU A 334 15.84 -2.07 -38.37
CA GLU A 334 16.00 -0.94 -39.27
C GLU A 334 15.26 -1.15 -40.60
N ASP A 335 14.91 -0.04 -41.26
CA ASP A 335 14.34 0.00 -42.62
C ASP A 335 13.08 -0.86 -42.85
N VAL A 336 12.31 -1.13 -41.80
CA VAL A 336 11.06 -1.89 -41.90
C VAL A 336 9.97 -1.05 -42.54
N THR A 337 9.47 -1.54 -43.67
CA THR A 337 8.31 -0.94 -44.37
C THR A 337 7.03 -1.75 -44.20
N VAL A 338 7.14 -3.06 -43.88
CA VAL A 338 6.01 -3.98 -43.69
C VAL A 338 6.27 -4.87 -42.47
N THR A 339 5.31 -4.90 -41.55
CA THR A 339 5.45 -5.52 -40.23
C THR A 339 5.06 -7.00 -40.15
N GLY A 340 4.26 -7.47 -41.12
CA GLY A 340 3.67 -8.81 -41.12
C GLY A 340 2.26 -8.89 -40.53
N PHE A 341 1.73 -7.78 -39.99
CA PHE A 341 0.34 -7.67 -39.59
C PHE A 341 -0.53 -7.12 -40.74
N SER A 342 -1.81 -7.47 -40.72
CA SER A 342 -2.75 -7.07 -41.78
C SER A 342 -3.20 -5.62 -41.70
N ASP A 343 -3.05 -4.98 -40.54
CA ASP A 343 -3.29 -3.56 -40.30
C ASP A 343 -2.00 -2.71 -40.41
N ASP A 344 -1.02 -3.16 -41.19
CA ASP A 344 0.29 -2.49 -41.35
C ASP A 344 0.21 -1.00 -41.69
N GLU A 345 -0.79 -0.58 -42.46
CA GLU A 345 -1.02 0.82 -42.82
C GLU A 345 -1.38 1.69 -41.61
N ALA A 346 -2.01 1.10 -40.58
CA ALA A 346 -2.36 1.77 -39.34
C ALA A 346 -1.20 1.80 -38.32
N ILE A 347 -0.12 1.05 -38.57
CA ILE A 347 1.06 1.04 -37.71
C ILE A 347 1.96 2.23 -38.06
N PRO A 348 2.20 3.16 -37.12
CA PRO A 348 3.04 4.32 -37.38
C PRO A 348 4.45 3.93 -37.82
N THR A 349 5.05 4.70 -38.74
CA THR A 349 6.40 4.41 -39.27
C THR A 349 7.44 4.24 -38.17
N TRP A 350 7.38 5.04 -37.11
CA TRP A 350 8.30 4.96 -35.97
C TRP A 350 8.20 3.62 -35.21
N ALA A 351 7.04 2.98 -35.21
CA ALA A 351 6.78 1.74 -34.48
C ALA A 351 7.09 0.47 -35.29
N LYS A 352 7.21 0.56 -36.62
CA LYS A 352 7.32 -0.61 -37.50
C LYS A 352 8.52 -1.49 -37.17
N GLY A 353 9.69 -0.89 -36.90
CA GLY A 353 10.89 -1.60 -36.50
C GLY A 353 10.70 -2.42 -35.21
N SER A 354 10.08 -1.80 -34.20
CA SER A 354 9.81 -2.43 -32.91
C SER A 354 8.81 -3.58 -33.06
N VAL A 355 7.70 -3.34 -33.76
CA VAL A 355 6.66 -4.36 -34.03
C VAL A 355 7.25 -5.57 -34.75
N SER A 356 8.04 -5.37 -35.80
CA SER A 356 8.67 -6.49 -36.52
C SER A 356 9.67 -7.28 -35.68
N SER A 357 10.42 -6.61 -34.82
CA SER A 357 11.39 -7.25 -33.92
C SER A 357 10.68 -8.09 -32.87
N ALA A 358 9.68 -7.51 -32.22
CA ALA A 358 8.86 -8.18 -31.24
C ALA A 358 8.12 -9.40 -31.84
N LEU A 359 7.60 -9.28 -33.07
CA LEU A 359 6.97 -10.40 -33.77
C LEU A 359 7.98 -11.51 -34.05
N LYS A 360 9.17 -11.17 -34.56
CA LYS A 360 10.23 -12.15 -34.83
C LYS A 360 10.73 -12.83 -33.55
N ALA A 361 10.80 -12.09 -32.44
CA ALA A 361 11.20 -12.61 -31.13
C ALA A 361 10.08 -13.41 -30.43
N GLY A 362 8.85 -13.42 -30.97
CA GLY A 362 7.71 -14.10 -30.38
C GLY A 362 7.09 -13.38 -29.17
N VAL A 363 7.51 -12.14 -28.91
CA VAL A 363 6.97 -11.27 -27.85
C VAL A 363 5.51 -10.95 -28.13
N ILE A 364 5.19 -10.62 -29.37
CA ILE A 364 3.82 -10.33 -29.82
C ILE A 364 3.35 -11.33 -30.87
N GLN A 365 2.05 -11.61 -30.86
CA GLN A 365 1.38 -12.46 -31.86
C GLN A 365 0.25 -11.72 -32.60
N GLY A 366 -0.15 -10.55 -32.08
CA GLY A 366 -1.34 -9.82 -32.50
C GLY A 366 -2.65 -10.49 -32.12
N GLU A 367 -3.75 -9.81 -32.42
CA GLU A 367 -5.09 -10.33 -32.28
C GLU A 367 -5.59 -10.90 -33.60
N ARG A 368 -6.65 -11.71 -33.54
CA ARG A 368 -7.32 -12.20 -34.74
C ARG A 368 -8.47 -11.28 -35.08
N ALA A 369 -8.38 -10.58 -36.21
CA ALA A 369 -9.52 -9.89 -36.78
C ALA A 369 -10.67 -10.89 -37.07
N PRO A 370 -11.92 -10.45 -37.24
CA PRO A 370 -13.03 -11.34 -37.63
C PRO A 370 -12.78 -12.15 -38.91
N THR A 371 -11.87 -11.68 -39.76
CA THR A 371 -11.41 -12.34 -40.99
C THR A 371 -10.38 -13.45 -40.74
N GLY A 372 -9.89 -13.61 -39.50
CA GLY A 372 -8.80 -14.51 -39.11
C GLY A 372 -7.39 -13.92 -39.33
N ALA A 373 -7.30 -12.77 -39.99
CA ALA A 373 -6.02 -12.09 -40.24
C ALA A 373 -5.42 -11.55 -38.92
N PRO A 374 -4.09 -11.66 -38.72
CA PRO A 374 -3.45 -11.09 -37.53
C PRO A 374 -3.43 -9.56 -37.63
N VAL A 375 -3.81 -8.88 -36.56
CA VAL A 375 -3.74 -7.41 -36.43
C VAL A 375 -2.95 -7.03 -35.18
N PHE A 376 -2.22 -5.92 -35.23
CA PHE A 376 -1.46 -5.44 -34.09
C PHE A 376 -2.21 -4.37 -33.28
N SER A 377 -3.08 -3.57 -33.89
CA SER A 377 -3.85 -2.50 -33.25
C SER A 377 -2.94 -1.45 -32.58
N ALA A 378 -1.98 -0.91 -33.33
CA ALA A 378 -0.92 -0.04 -32.80
C ALA A 378 -1.41 1.13 -31.93
N GLY A 379 -2.50 1.79 -32.34
CA GLY A 379 -2.99 3.01 -31.71
C GLY A 379 -4.06 2.80 -30.63
N THR A 380 -4.40 1.56 -30.28
CA THR A 380 -5.38 1.29 -29.21
C THR A 380 -4.69 1.32 -27.85
N ASP A 381 -5.41 1.78 -26.84
CA ASP A 381 -4.96 1.71 -25.45
C ASP A 381 -4.68 0.26 -25.08
N ILE A 382 -3.48 0.00 -24.56
CA ILE A 382 -3.09 -1.32 -24.10
C ILE A 382 -3.73 -1.60 -22.74
N THR A 383 -4.18 -2.82 -22.52
CA THR A 383 -4.61 -3.27 -21.19
C THR A 383 -3.43 -3.67 -20.32
N CYS A 384 -3.58 -3.62 -19.00
CA CYS A 384 -2.55 -4.11 -18.07
C CYS A 384 -2.19 -5.59 -18.33
N GLY A 385 -3.17 -6.44 -18.68
CA GLY A 385 -2.96 -7.84 -19.02
C GLY A 385 -2.13 -8.05 -20.28
N GLU A 386 -2.35 -7.25 -21.34
CA GLU A 386 -1.51 -7.30 -22.53
C GLU A 386 -0.08 -6.87 -22.25
N ALA A 387 0.09 -5.75 -21.53
CA ALA A 387 1.39 -5.23 -21.12
C ALA A 387 2.17 -6.25 -20.28
N THR A 388 1.50 -6.89 -19.33
CA THR A 388 2.02 -7.98 -18.48
C THR A 388 2.55 -9.13 -19.33
N VAL A 389 1.78 -9.59 -20.33
CA VAL A 389 2.20 -10.70 -21.20
C VAL A 389 3.37 -10.30 -22.11
N MET A 390 3.42 -9.05 -22.60
CA MET A 390 4.56 -8.57 -23.37
C MET A 390 5.83 -8.56 -22.53
N LEU A 391 5.77 -8.05 -21.29
CA LEU A 391 6.91 -8.00 -20.38
C LEU A 391 7.37 -9.39 -19.94
N ASP A 392 6.45 -10.30 -19.59
CA ASP A 392 6.77 -11.67 -19.22
C ASP A 392 7.59 -12.39 -20.32
N ARG A 393 7.20 -12.20 -21.59
CA ARG A 393 7.91 -12.74 -22.75
C ARG A 393 9.24 -12.05 -23.03
N LEU A 394 9.31 -10.72 -22.92
CA LEU A 394 10.55 -9.96 -23.08
C LEU A 394 11.57 -10.35 -22.01
N LEU A 395 11.11 -10.50 -20.77
CA LEU A 395 11.93 -10.93 -19.64
C LEU A 395 12.18 -12.44 -19.65
N ASN A 396 11.50 -13.25 -20.49
CA ASN A 396 11.64 -14.70 -20.52
C ASN A 396 11.53 -15.31 -19.11
N MET A 397 10.45 -14.97 -18.40
CA MET A 397 10.22 -15.45 -17.03
C MET A 397 9.90 -16.94 -17.01
N ALA A 398 10.30 -17.62 -15.93
CA ALA A 398 9.89 -19.00 -15.70
C ALA A 398 8.49 -19.04 -15.11
N ASP A 399 7.70 -20.03 -15.54
CA ASP A 399 6.35 -20.23 -15.02
C ASP A 399 6.38 -20.60 -13.54
N VAL A 400 5.65 -19.83 -12.74
CA VAL A 400 5.35 -20.17 -11.35
C VAL A 400 3.98 -20.86 -11.26
N PRO A 401 3.80 -21.84 -10.35
CA PRO A 401 2.48 -22.42 -10.12
C PRO A 401 1.47 -21.34 -9.71
N LEU A 402 0.34 -21.25 -10.40
CA LEU A 402 -0.69 -20.23 -10.13
C LEU A 402 -1.22 -20.29 -8.68
N GLU A 403 -1.25 -21.49 -8.09
CA GLU A 403 -1.62 -21.71 -6.70
C GLU A 403 -0.64 -21.07 -5.72
N ALA A 404 0.65 -21.04 -6.08
CA ALA A 404 1.71 -20.42 -5.27
C ALA A 404 1.73 -18.90 -5.37
N ALA A 405 1.15 -18.33 -6.44
CA ALA A 405 1.09 -16.87 -6.62
C ALA A 405 0.02 -16.22 -5.72
N GLY A 406 -0.96 -16.99 -5.21
CA GLY A 406 -1.99 -16.46 -4.29
C GLY A 406 -2.88 -15.37 -4.90
N LEU A 407 -2.88 -15.21 -6.23
CA LEU A 407 -3.48 -14.07 -6.90
C LEU A 407 -4.94 -14.31 -7.31
N SER A 408 -5.74 -13.24 -7.30
CA SER A 408 -7.11 -13.20 -7.84
C SER A 408 -7.17 -13.12 -9.38
N VAL A 409 -6.19 -13.72 -10.07
CA VAL A 409 -6.11 -13.79 -11.55
C VAL A 409 -6.81 -15.01 -12.14
N GLN A 410 -7.40 -15.88 -11.31
CA GLN A 410 -8.00 -17.13 -11.78
C GLN A 410 -9.04 -16.88 -12.89
N GLY A 411 -8.77 -17.44 -14.07
CA GLY A 411 -9.64 -17.33 -15.25
C GLY A 411 -9.31 -16.20 -16.21
N HIS A 412 -8.39 -15.29 -15.86
CA HIS A 412 -7.92 -14.26 -16.80
C HIS A 412 -6.85 -14.83 -17.74
N TRP A 413 -6.92 -14.50 -19.03
CA TRP A 413 -6.03 -15.07 -20.06
C TRP A 413 -4.54 -14.70 -19.85
N ALA A 414 -4.28 -13.55 -19.19
CA ALA A 414 -2.94 -13.10 -18.79
C ALA A 414 -2.49 -13.64 -17.42
N GLY A 415 -3.27 -14.52 -16.78
CA GLY A 415 -3.05 -14.93 -15.39
C GLY A 415 -1.69 -15.59 -15.13
N GLN A 416 -1.16 -16.39 -16.07
CA GLN A 416 0.16 -17.00 -15.93
C GLN A 416 1.28 -15.96 -15.94
N ALA A 417 1.27 -15.05 -16.91
CA ALA A 417 2.24 -13.95 -16.98
C ALA A 417 2.15 -13.04 -15.74
N ALA A 418 0.93 -12.77 -15.26
CA ALA A 418 0.73 -11.99 -14.06
C ALA A 418 1.33 -12.67 -12.82
N ALA A 419 1.16 -13.99 -12.68
CA ALA A 419 1.77 -14.76 -11.61
C ALA A 419 3.31 -14.74 -11.68
N ASN A 420 3.88 -14.90 -12.87
CA ASN A 420 5.34 -14.87 -13.08
C ASN A 420 5.94 -13.51 -12.70
N LEU A 421 5.30 -12.42 -13.14
CA LEU A 421 5.72 -11.05 -12.84
C LEU A 421 5.53 -10.70 -11.36
N ALA A 422 4.42 -11.11 -10.74
CA ALA A 422 4.18 -10.88 -9.31
C ALA A 422 5.19 -11.64 -8.43
N ALA A 423 5.50 -12.89 -8.75
CA ALA A 423 6.51 -13.68 -8.04
C ALA A 423 7.92 -13.09 -8.15
N SER A 424 8.16 -12.23 -9.15
CA SER A 424 9.41 -11.51 -9.35
C SER A 424 9.38 -10.08 -8.80
N GLY A 425 8.28 -9.66 -8.17
CA GLY A 425 8.10 -8.31 -7.62
C GLY A 425 7.81 -7.22 -8.65
N VAL A 426 7.56 -7.56 -9.93
CA VAL A 426 7.26 -6.60 -11.00
C VAL A 426 5.82 -6.12 -10.92
N LEU A 427 4.89 -7.04 -10.65
CA LEU A 427 3.49 -6.71 -10.41
C LEU A 427 3.22 -6.68 -8.91
N THR A 428 2.56 -5.62 -8.47
CA THR A 428 2.06 -5.50 -7.10
C THR A 428 0.75 -6.27 -6.92
N PRO A 429 0.39 -6.67 -5.68
CA PRO A 429 -0.86 -7.38 -5.41
C PRO A 429 -2.11 -6.69 -5.97
N ASP A 430 -2.19 -5.36 -5.89
CA ASP A 430 -3.29 -4.54 -6.40
C ASP A 430 -3.38 -4.50 -7.93
N GLN A 431 -2.24 -4.55 -8.63
CA GLN A 431 -2.19 -4.62 -10.10
C GLN A 431 -2.45 -6.05 -10.63
N SER A 432 -2.38 -7.06 -9.76
CA SER A 432 -2.47 -8.47 -10.10
C SER A 432 -3.87 -9.08 -9.92
N THR A 433 -4.93 -8.27 -10.06
CA THR A 433 -6.32 -8.75 -10.01
C THR A 433 -6.88 -8.92 -11.43
N SER A 434 -7.84 -9.84 -11.64
CA SER A 434 -8.48 -10.00 -12.95
C SER A 434 -9.12 -8.71 -13.47
N ALA A 435 -9.64 -7.87 -12.57
CA ALA A 435 -10.17 -6.55 -12.90
C ALA A 435 -9.05 -5.61 -13.35
N ALA A 436 -7.99 -5.46 -12.56
CA ALA A 436 -6.85 -4.60 -12.90
C ALA A 436 -6.20 -5.00 -14.23
N LEU A 437 -6.06 -6.31 -14.52
CA LEU A 437 -5.52 -6.80 -15.78
C LEU A 437 -6.40 -6.46 -17.00
N SER A 438 -7.69 -6.19 -16.80
CA SER A 438 -8.63 -5.83 -17.88
C SER A 438 -8.69 -4.33 -18.15
N GLU A 439 -8.19 -3.49 -17.24
CA GLU A 439 -8.24 -2.04 -17.36
C GLU A 439 -7.16 -1.51 -18.34
N PRO A 440 -7.42 -0.38 -19.02
CA PRO A 440 -6.40 0.35 -19.77
C PRO A 440 -5.21 0.73 -18.88
N LEU A 441 -4.00 0.57 -19.41
CA LEU A 441 -2.77 0.89 -18.71
C LEU A 441 -2.48 2.39 -18.78
N THR A 442 -2.36 3.03 -17.62
CA THR A 442 -1.92 4.42 -17.50
C THR A 442 -0.39 4.53 -17.58
N ARG A 443 0.14 5.72 -17.87
CA ARG A 443 1.58 5.99 -17.85
C ARG A 443 2.21 5.71 -16.49
N ALA A 444 1.50 6.00 -15.39
CA ALA A 444 1.95 5.67 -14.05
C ALA A 444 2.16 4.16 -13.87
N ALA A 445 1.15 3.36 -14.21
CA ALA A 445 1.22 1.91 -14.11
C ALA A 445 2.25 1.30 -15.08
N ALA A 446 2.35 1.84 -16.30
CA ALA A 446 3.41 1.47 -17.24
C ALA A 446 4.80 1.75 -16.67
N ALA A 447 4.98 2.88 -15.98
CA ALA A 447 6.26 3.22 -15.37
C ALA A 447 6.66 2.21 -14.29
N GLU A 448 5.73 1.86 -13.41
CA GLU A 448 5.97 0.89 -12.34
C GLU A 448 6.30 -0.51 -12.89
N LEU A 449 5.59 -0.95 -13.93
CA LEU A 449 5.88 -2.21 -14.62
C LEU A 449 7.29 -2.23 -15.22
N LEU A 450 7.70 -1.15 -15.88
CA LEU A 450 9.02 -1.04 -16.50
C LEU A 450 10.14 -0.90 -15.44
N ASP A 451 9.89 -0.18 -14.34
CA ASP A 451 10.81 -0.08 -13.20
C ASP A 451 11.06 -1.46 -12.58
N GLY A 452 10.00 -2.25 -12.36
CA GLY A 452 10.11 -3.63 -11.90
C GLY A 452 10.87 -4.53 -12.88
N ALA A 453 10.65 -4.36 -14.19
CA ALA A 453 11.40 -5.09 -15.22
C ALA A 453 12.90 -4.78 -15.16
N LEU A 454 13.28 -3.51 -14.95
CA LEU A 454 14.67 -3.10 -14.76
C LEU A 454 15.27 -3.72 -13.49
N ASP A 455 14.50 -3.84 -12.40
CA ASP A 455 14.94 -4.53 -11.18
C ASP A 455 15.22 -6.02 -11.43
N VAL A 456 14.37 -6.71 -12.18
CA VAL A 456 14.59 -8.12 -12.57
C VAL A 456 15.87 -8.27 -13.39
N LEU A 457 16.11 -7.39 -14.36
CA LEU A 457 17.30 -7.44 -15.21
C LEU A 457 18.57 -7.14 -14.41
N ALA A 458 18.56 -6.10 -13.57
CA ALA A 458 19.66 -5.78 -12.67
C ALA A 458 19.96 -6.94 -11.69
N ALA A 459 18.93 -7.59 -11.16
CA ALA A 459 19.09 -8.76 -10.30
C ALA A 459 19.74 -9.92 -11.08
N ARG A 460 19.35 -10.18 -12.33
CA ARG A 460 19.97 -11.24 -13.15
C ARG A 460 21.41 -10.97 -13.46
N GLU A 461 21.74 -9.73 -13.84
CA GLU A 461 23.14 -9.32 -13.97
C GLU A 461 23.88 -9.55 -12.66
N ALA A 462 23.23 -9.26 -11.51
CA ALA A 462 23.82 -9.43 -10.21
C ALA A 462 23.99 -10.91 -9.76
N HIS A 463 23.22 -11.84 -10.32
CA HIS A 463 23.38 -13.26 -10.05
C HIS A 463 24.24 -13.97 -11.11
N SER A 464 24.52 -13.32 -12.24
CA SER A 464 25.38 -13.80 -13.32
C SER A 464 26.89 -13.77 -12.96
N TRP A 465 27.30 -12.99 -11.96
CA TRP A 465 28.69 -12.95 -11.44
C TRP A 465 28.99 -13.96 -10.33
N LEU A 466 27.98 -14.67 -9.82
CA LEU A 466 28.19 -15.83 -8.96
C LEU A 466 28.22 -17.09 -9.83
N PRO A 467 29.30 -17.89 -9.82
CA PRO A 467 29.26 -19.22 -10.44
C PRO A 467 28.43 -20.11 -9.52
N TRP A 468 27.40 -20.75 -10.08
CA TRP A 468 26.58 -21.74 -9.39
C TRP A 468 27.31 -23.08 -9.39
#